data_AF-A0A165B4I3-F1
#
_entry.id   AF-A0A165B4I3-F1
#
_cell.length_a   1.000
_cell.length_b   1.000
_cell.length_c   1.000
_cell.angle_alpha   90.00
_cell.angle_beta   90.00
_cell.angle_gamma   90.00
#
_symmetry.space_group_name_H-M   'P 1'
#
loop_
_entity.id
_entity.type
_entity.pdbx_description
1 polymer ?
#
loop_
_entity_poly.entity_id
_entity_poly.type
_entity_poly.pdbx_seq_one_letter_code
_entity_poly.pdbx_strand_id
1 'polypeptide(L)'
;SLPELFPTVEPGVLLDIARHAFDPYDLYKLDANYRAHVLEHASLTPLPASPLPFSSFPSAFAQHALGPREFIMRFYPSLSSLFAPLSTYFRILLAFTASSGSVDATHTLASATKEYLARLVSFSEEYHWSVVLPYHMAFHEKRLDEMRKGEFDGWAEVDLTLLVKFLEDEE
;
A
#
# COMPACT_ATOMS: atom_id res chain seq x y z
N SER A 1 -0.69 21.74 6.64
CA SER A 1 -0.39 20.54 7.44
C SER A 1 -0.76 19.28 6.65
N LEU A 2 -0.30 18.07 7.00
CA LEU A 2 -0.66 16.82 6.26
C LEU A 2 -2.18 16.62 6.10
N PRO A 3 -3.01 16.80 7.15
CA PRO A 3 -4.48 16.68 7.03
C PRO A 3 -5.12 17.65 6.03
N GLU A 4 -4.55 18.85 5.85
CA GLU A 4 -5.04 19.81 4.85
C GLU A 4 -4.71 19.39 3.42
N LEU A 5 -3.58 18.69 3.22
CA LEU A 5 -3.16 18.20 1.90
C LEU A 5 -3.92 16.92 1.48
N PHE A 6 -4.38 16.15 2.47
CA PHE A 6 -5.05 14.86 2.27
C PHE A 6 -6.34 14.77 3.09
N PRO A 7 -7.34 15.64 2.84
CA PRO A 7 -8.54 15.74 3.67
C PRO A 7 -9.44 14.50 3.61
N THR A 8 -9.28 13.68 2.57
CA THR A 8 -10.05 12.44 2.36
C THR A 8 -9.43 11.23 3.06
N VAL A 9 -8.19 11.34 3.56
CA VAL A 9 -7.47 10.25 4.21
C VAL A 9 -7.63 10.38 5.72
N GLU A 10 -7.92 9.27 6.39
CA GLU A 10 -8.11 9.27 7.84
C GLU A 10 -6.82 9.69 8.57
N PRO A 11 -6.90 10.54 9.61
CA PRO A 11 -5.71 11.02 10.32
C PRO A 11 -4.84 9.91 10.91
N GLY A 12 -5.43 8.79 11.31
CA GLY A 12 -4.69 7.60 11.77
C GLY A 12 -3.80 7.02 10.68
N VAL A 13 -4.35 6.87 9.47
CA VAL A 13 -3.60 6.37 8.29
C VAL A 13 -2.45 7.32 7.94
N LEU A 14 -2.69 8.64 7.97
CA LEU A 14 -1.63 9.63 7.76
C LEU A 14 -0.49 9.47 8.77
N LEU A 15 -0.83 9.25 10.04
CA LEU A 15 0.13 9.05 11.11
C LEU A 15 0.91 7.74 10.95
N ASP A 16 0.25 6.65 10.55
CA ASP A 16 0.87 5.36 10.32
C ASP A 16 1.87 5.41 9.15
N ILE A 17 1.53 6.11 8.06
CA ILE A 17 2.44 6.33 6.93
C ILE A 17 3.64 7.17 7.38
N ALA A 18 3.40 8.27 8.11
CA ALA A 18 4.46 9.13 8.63
C ALA A 18 5.41 8.40 9.60
N ARG A 19 4.91 7.38 10.30
CA ARG A 19 5.71 6.53 11.21
C ARG A 19 6.29 5.28 10.56
N HIS A 20 6.07 5.09 9.25
CA HIS A 20 6.46 3.88 8.53
C HIS A 20 5.93 2.59 9.19
N ALA A 21 4.71 2.66 9.71
CA ALA A 21 3.96 1.58 10.36
C ALA A 21 2.70 1.19 9.57
N PHE A 22 2.46 1.82 8.42
CA PHE A 22 1.33 1.52 7.55
C PHE A 22 1.52 0.19 6.84
N ASP A 23 0.60 -0.75 7.08
CA ASP A 23 0.58 -2.07 6.46
C ASP A 23 0.32 -1.97 4.94
N PRO A 24 1.15 -2.55 4.05
CA PRO A 24 0.90 -2.54 2.61
C PRO A 24 -0.45 -3.15 2.21
N TYR A 25 -0.94 -4.12 2.99
CA TYR A 25 -2.25 -4.75 2.79
C TYR A 25 -3.40 -3.77 3.03
N ASP A 26 -3.15 -2.65 3.73
CA ASP A 26 -4.10 -1.59 4.02
C ASP A 26 -4.11 -0.45 2.99
N LEU A 27 -3.35 -0.56 1.90
CA LEU A 27 -3.32 0.43 0.80
C LEU A 27 -4.73 0.82 0.31
N TYR A 28 -5.73 -0.04 0.48
CA TYR A 28 -7.09 0.16 -0.03
C TYR A 28 -7.75 1.32 0.71
N LYS A 29 -7.31 1.60 1.94
CA LYS A 29 -7.76 2.76 2.73
C LYS A 29 -7.40 4.10 2.08
N LEU A 30 -6.47 4.10 1.12
CA LEU A 30 -6.05 5.28 0.36
C LEU A 30 -6.79 5.46 -0.96
N ASP A 31 -7.67 4.54 -1.33
CA ASP A 31 -8.52 4.71 -2.51
C ASP A 31 -9.58 5.79 -2.22
N ALA A 32 -9.75 6.73 -3.14
CA ALA A 32 -10.77 7.77 -3.03
C ALA A 32 -12.19 7.17 -2.93
N ASN A 33 -12.41 6.00 -3.53
CA ASN A 33 -13.68 5.28 -3.53
C ASN A 33 -13.78 4.25 -2.41
N TYR A 34 -12.75 4.07 -1.58
CA TYR A 34 -12.77 3.10 -0.48
C TYR A 34 -14.00 3.24 0.40
N ARG A 35 -14.31 4.47 0.81
CA ARG A 35 -15.46 4.74 1.68
C ARG A 35 -16.77 4.36 0.97
N ALA A 36 -16.88 4.63 -0.33
CA ALA A 36 -18.05 4.25 -1.12
C ALA A 36 -18.18 2.72 -1.23
N HIS A 37 -17.08 2.03 -1.55
CA HIS A 37 -17.04 0.57 -1.65
C HIS A 37 -17.33 -0.12 -0.31
N VAL A 38 -16.82 0.39 0.81
CA VAL A 38 -17.14 -0.14 2.15
C VAL A 38 -18.60 0.07 2.50
N LEU A 39 -19.18 1.24 2.19
CA LEU A 39 -20.59 1.51 2.46
C LEU A 39 -21.51 0.64 1.58
N GLU A 40 -21.14 0.42 0.32
CA GLU A 40 -21.83 -0.51 -0.59
C GLU A 40 -21.76 -1.96 -0.08
N HIS A 41 -20.57 -2.44 0.33
CA HIS A 41 -20.43 -3.78 0.91
C HIS A 41 -21.12 -3.94 2.27
N ALA A 42 -21.13 -2.91 3.11
CA ALA A 42 -21.81 -2.91 4.41
C ALA A 42 -23.34 -2.91 4.27
N SER A 43 -23.87 -2.33 3.19
CA SER A 43 -25.31 -2.35 2.89
C SER A 43 -25.79 -3.67 2.28
N LEU A 44 -24.88 -4.47 1.71
CA LEU A 44 -25.15 -5.81 1.18
C LEU A 44 -24.97 -6.94 2.21
N THR A 45 -24.50 -6.65 3.43
CA THR A 45 -24.31 -7.65 4.49
C THR A 45 -25.26 -7.40 5.66
N PRO A 46 -25.94 -8.42 6.23
CA PRO A 46 -26.78 -8.23 7.39
C PRO A 46 -25.91 -7.81 8.58
N LEU A 47 -26.14 -6.61 9.10
CA LEU A 47 -25.40 -6.06 10.23
C LEU A 47 -25.53 -7.02 11.45
N PRO A 48 -24.44 -7.46 12.09
CA PRO A 48 -24.57 -8.08 13.42
C PRO A 48 -25.19 -7.05 14.37
N ALA A 49 -26.02 -7.51 15.31
CA ALA A 49 -26.87 -6.67 16.18
C ALA A 49 -26.12 -5.73 17.16
N SER A 50 -24.83 -5.51 16.96
CA SER A 50 -24.00 -4.61 17.77
C SER A 50 -23.21 -3.67 16.86
N PRO A 51 -23.24 -2.34 17.09
CA PRO A 51 -22.51 -1.39 16.29
C PRO A 51 -21.01 -1.53 16.57
N LEU A 52 -20.30 -2.26 15.72
CA LEU A 52 -18.84 -2.24 15.73
C LEU A 52 -18.36 -0.91 15.14
N PRO A 53 -17.25 -0.32 15.64
CA PRO A 53 -16.69 0.87 15.04
C PRO A 53 -16.26 0.59 13.59
N PHE A 54 -16.50 1.57 12.71
CA PHE A 54 -16.21 1.52 11.26
C PHE A 54 -14.77 1.05 10.92
N SER A 55 -13.82 1.27 11.83
CA SER A 55 -12.43 0.81 11.74
C SER A 55 -12.24 -0.72 11.81
N SER A 56 -13.27 -1.48 12.21
CA SER A 56 -13.21 -2.94 12.42
C SER A 56 -13.78 -3.76 11.26
N PHE A 57 -14.41 -3.13 10.27
CA PHE A 57 -15.27 -3.83 9.31
C PHE A 57 -14.57 -4.58 8.16
N PRO A 58 -13.41 -4.17 7.58
CA PRO A 58 -12.75 -4.99 6.57
C PRO A 58 -11.74 -5.99 7.16
N SER A 59 -11.06 -5.64 8.26
CA SER A 59 -9.93 -6.43 8.77
C SER A 59 -10.37 -7.75 9.41
N ALA A 60 -11.41 -7.75 10.24
CA ALA A 60 -11.78 -8.96 11.00
C ALA A 60 -12.52 -10.03 10.17
N PHE A 61 -13.31 -9.62 9.17
CA PHE A 61 -14.13 -10.58 8.41
C PHE A 61 -13.38 -11.21 7.23
N ALA A 62 -12.45 -10.47 6.62
CA ALA A 62 -11.77 -10.92 5.42
C ALA A 62 -10.48 -11.71 5.70
N GLN A 63 -9.83 -11.49 6.85
CA GLN A 63 -8.65 -12.25 7.28
C GLN A 63 -8.95 -13.71 7.66
N HIS A 64 -10.21 -14.06 7.94
CA HIS A 64 -10.59 -15.39 8.45
C HIS A 64 -11.16 -16.36 7.40
N ALA A 65 -11.49 -15.89 6.19
CA ALA A 65 -12.14 -16.72 5.16
C ALA A 65 -11.30 -16.94 3.89
N LEU A 66 -10.27 -16.12 3.65
CA LEU A 66 -9.39 -16.18 2.47
C LEU A 66 -7.93 -16.22 2.93
N GLY A 67 -7.07 -16.91 2.17
CA GLY A 67 -5.63 -16.80 2.36
C GLY A 67 -5.16 -15.36 2.09
N PRO A 68 -4.03 -14.90 2.69
CA PRO A 68 -3.51 -13.54 2.50
C PRO A 68 -3.39 -13.14 1.03
N ARG A 69 -3.01 -14.10 0.17
CA ARG A 69 -2.89 -13.96 -1.28
C ARG A 69 -4.22 -13.71 -1.99
N GLU A 70 -5.25 -14.49 -1.66
CA GLU A 70 -6.58 -14.37 -2.26
C GLU A 70 -7.25 -13.07 -1.82
N PHE A 71 -7.00 -12.67 -0.57
CA PHE A 71 -7.43 -11.39 -0.03
C PHE A 71 -6.85 -10.22 -0.84
N ILE A 72 -5.52 -10.13 -1.00
CA ILE A 72 -4.90 -9.01 -1.76
C ILE A 72 -5.31 -8.99 -3.22
N MET A 73 -5.41 -10.14 -3.89
CA MET A 73 -5.82 -10.19 -5.30
C MET A 73 -7.26 -9.72 -5.51
N ARG A 74 -8.12 -9.83 -4.49
CA ARG A 74 -9.49 -9.32 -4.56
C ARG A 74 -9.55 -7.79 -4.51
N PHE A 75 -8.72 -7.15 -3.69
CA PHE A 75 -8.63 -5.70 -3.62
C PHE A 75 -7.81 -5.11 -4.76
N TYR A 76 -6.81 -5.85 -5.24
CA TYR A 76 -5.93 -5.44 -6.32
C TYR A 76 -5.86 -6.49 -7.42
N PRO A 77 -6.91 -6.62 -8.25
CA PRO A 77 -6.89 -7.58 -9.36
C PRO A 77 -5.93 -7.19 -10.49
N SER A 78 -5.43 -5.95 -10.52
CA SER A 78 -4.51 -5.47 -11.55
C SER A 78 -3.65 -4.29 -11.09
N LEU A 79 -2.61 -3.95 -11.86
CA LEU A 79 -1.82 -2.74 -11.64
C LEU A 79 -2.70 -1.49 -11.55
N SER A 80 -3.72 -1.36 -12.41
CA SER A 80 -4.60 -0.19 -12.42
C SER A 80 -5.32 0.02 -11.09
N SER A 81 -5.73 -1.05 -10.41
CA SER A 81 -6.35 -0.98 -9.08
C SER A 81 -5.38 -0.62 -7.96
N LEU A 82 -4.09 -0.98 -8.08
CA LEU A 82 -3.06 -0.68 -7.09
C LEU A 82 -2.45 0.72 -7.28
N PHE A 83 -2.35 1.18 -8.53
CA PHE A 83 -1.54 2.35 -8.89
C PHE A 83 -2.01 3.63 -8.20
N ALA A 84 -3.32 3.88 -8.15
CA ALA A 84 -3.88 5.06 -7.51
C ALA A 84 -3.63 5.11 -5.98
N PRO A 85 -3.99 4.09 -5.18
CA PRO A 85 -3.69 4.10 -3.75
C PRO A 85 -2.19 4.12 -3.45
N LEU A 86 -1.37 3.41 -4.23
CA LEU A 86 0.09 3.44 -4.07
C LEU A 86 0.69 4.82 -4.39
N SER A 87 0.19 5.49 -5.43
CA SER A 87 0.60 6.87 -5.75
C SER A 87 0.23 7.83 -4.63
N THR A 88 -0.94 7.66 -4.02
CA THR A 88 -1.37 8.44 -2.85
C THR A 88 -0.47 8.19 -1.64
N TYR A 89 -0.09 6.94 -1.38
CA TYR A 89 0.88 6.58 -0.33
C TYR A 89 2.19 7.36 -0.49
N PHE A 90 2.81 7.32 -1.69
CA PHE A 90 4.06 8.02 -1.93
C PHE A 90 3.93 9.54 -1.84
N ARG A 91 2.79 10.11 -2.27
CA ARG A 91 2.53 11.55 -2.11
C ARG A 91 2.47 11.97 -0.64
N ILE A 92 1.83 11.17 0.21
CA ILE A 92 1.77 11.42 1.66
C ILE A 92 3.17 11.33 2.26
N LEU A 93 3.90 10.26 1.92
CA LEU A 93 5.26 10.01 2.39
C LEU A 93 6.20 11.17 2.00
N LEU A 94 6.14 11.62 0.74
CA LEU A 94 6.95 12.74 0.25
C LEU A 94 6.59 14.07 0.93
N ALA A 95 5.31 14.34 1.16
CA ALA A 95 4.88 15.52 1.89
C ALA A 95 5.37 15.51 3.35
N PHE A 96 5.38 14.34 3.99
CA PHE A 96 5.91 14.16 5.33
C PHE A 96 7.44 14.38 5.37
N THR A 97 8.19 13.74 4.48
CA THR A 97 9.65 13.93 4.42
C THR A 97 10.01 15.39 4.12
N ALA A 98 9.28 16.05 3.22
CA ALA A 98 9.49 17.48 2.96
C ALA A 98 9.25 18.35 4.20
N SER A 99 8.27 17.99 5.04
CA SER A 99 7.98 18.71 6.29
C SER A 99 9.08 18.56 7.36
N SER A 100 9.93 17.53 7.25
CA SER A 100 11.09 17.35 8.14
C SER A 100 12.23 18.35 7.86
N GLY A 101 12.20 19.03 6.71
CA GLY A 101 13.28 19.93 6.27
C GLY A 101 14.48 19.22 5.62
N SER A 102 14.49 17.89 5.54
CA SER A 102 15.55 17.13 4.86
C SER A 102 15.35 17.14 3.35
N VAL A 103 16.04 18.06 2.66
CA VAL A 103 16.02 18.18 1.20
C VAL A 103 16.57 16.92 0.53
N ASP A 104 17.67 16.37 1.07
CA ASP A 104 18.32 15.18 0.53
C ASP A 104 17.40 13.96 0.61
N ALA A 105 16.79 13.69 1.77
CA ALA A 105 15.85 12.57 1.93
C ALA A 105 14.62 12.73 1.02
N THR A 106 14.10 13.96 0.88
CA THR A 106 12.97 14.26 0.01
C THR A 106 13.31 14.01 -1.46
N HIS A 107 14.49 14.44 -1.91
CA HIS A 107 14.95 14.21 -3.28
C HIS A 107 15.20 12.73 -3.56
N THR A 108 15.90 12.04 -2.66
CA THR A 108 16.15 10.59 -2.75
C THR A 108 14.84 9.81 -2.84
N LEU A 109 13.89 10.08 -1.96
CA LEU A 109 12.59 9.43 -1.98
C LEU A 109 11.82 9.72 -3.28
N ALA A 110 11.82 10.96 -3.77
CA ALA A 110 11.14 11.30 -5.02
C ALA A 110 11.73 10.56 -6.24
N SER A 111 13.06 10.44 -6.34
CA SER A 111 13.71 9.66 -7.40
C SER A 111 13.36 8.18 -7.28
N ALA A 112 13.56 7.61 -6.08
CA ALA A 112 13.35 6.21 -5.82
C ALA A 112 11.88 5.77 -6.02
N THR A 113 10.93 6.64 -5.66
CA THR A 113 9.49 6.45 -5.95
C THR A 113 9.25 6.32 -7.45
N LYS A 114 9.81 7.24 -8.25
CA LYS A 114 9.60 7.25 -9.70
C LYS A 114 10.17 6.00 -10.35
N GLU A 115 11.37 5.60 -9.94
CA GLU A 115 12.03 4.38 -10.42
C GLU A 115 11.24 3.13 -10.04
N TYR A 116 10.75 3.06 -8.81
CA TYR A 116 9.93 1.95 -8.34
C TYR A 116 8.61 1.82 -9.12
N LEU A 117 7.88 2.92 -9.32
CA LEU A 117 6.62 2.89 -10.05
C LEU A 117 6.82 2.48 -11.51
N ALA A 118 7.86 2.99 -12.17
CA ALA A 118 8.20 2.59 -13.54
C ALA A 118 8.56 1.10 -13.63
N ARG A 119 9.29 0.58 -12.64
CA ARG A 119 9.61 -0.84 -12.55
C ARG A 119 8.39 -1.71 -12.32
N LEU A 120 7.48 -1.29 -11.46
CA LEU A 120 6.25 -2.04 -11.20
C LEU A 120 5.37 -2.13 -12.45
N VAL A 121 5.35 -1.07 -13.28
CA VAL A 121 4.74 -1.10 -14.62
C VAL A 121 5.43 -2.16 -15.49
N SER A 122 6.75 -2.11 -15.62
CA SER A 122 7.52 -3.11 -16.40
C SER A 122 7.25 -4.54 -15.93
N PHE A 123 7.24 -4.79 -14.61
CA PHE A 123 6.97 -6.11 -14.05
C PHE A 123 5.56 -6.59 -14.35
N SER A 124 4.57 -5.68 -14.37
CA SER A 124 3.19 -6.05 -14.73
C SER A 124 3.02 -6.43 -16.20
N GLU A 125 3.94 -6.01 -17.07
CA GLU A 125 3.98 -6.38 -18.49
C GLU A 125 4.77 -7.68 -18.72
N GLU A 126 5.78 -7.94 -17.89
CA GLU A 126 6.70 -9.07 -18.03
C GLU A 126 6.26 -10.34 -17.29
N TYR A 127 5.62 -10.18 -16.13
CA TYR A 127 5.25 -11.28 -15.23
C TYR A 127 3.76 -11.30 -14.93
N HIS A 128 3.25 -12.48 -14.54
CA HIS A 128 1.87 -12.61 -14.10
C HIS A 128 1.60 -11.75 -12.86
N TRP A 129 0.44 -11.09 -12.81
CA TRP A 129 0.07 -10.25 -11.68
C TRP A 129 0.05 -11.01 -10.33
N SER A 130 -0.24 -12.31 -10.40
CA SER A 130 -0.20 -13.26 -9.30
C SER A 130 1.19 -13.45 -8.67
N VAL A 131 2.27 -13.08 -9.37
CA VAL A 131 3.66 -12.96 -8.90
C VAL A 131 3.96 -11.53 -8.43
N VAL A 132 3.60 -10.54 -9.27
CA VAL A 132 3.97 -9.14 -9.08
C VAL A 132 3.35 -8.54 -7.81
N LEU A 133 2.09 -8.86 -7.53
CA LEU A 133 1.40 -8.32 -6.35
C LEU A 133 2.00 -8.84 -5.03
N PRO A 134 2.21 -10.15 -4.81
CA PRO A 134 2.93 -10.63 -3.63
C PRO A 134 4.34 -10.08 -3.50
N TYR A 135 5.09 -9.98 -4.62
CA TYR A 135 6.40 -9.33 -4.64
C TYR A 135 6.32 -7.89 -4.13
N HIS A 136 5.36 -7.10 -4.64
CA HIS A 136 5.14 -5.72 -4.22
C HIS A 136 4.87 -5.62 -2.71
N MET A 137 3.98 -6.46 -2.16
CA MET A 137 3.63 -6.43 -0.74
C MET A 137 4.84 -6.72 0.15
N ALA A 138 5.57 -7.81 -0.12
CA ALA A 138 6.76 -8.18 0.64
C ALA A 138 7.91 -7.16 0.47
N PHE A 139 8.07 -6.61 -0.74
CA PHE A 139 9.05 -5.55 -1.00
C PHE A 139 8.72 -4.30 -0.19
N HIS A 140 7.45 -3.87 -0.18
CA HIS A 140 6.99 -2.69 0.58
C HIS A 140 7.24 -2.88 2.08
N GLU A 141 6.92 -4.03 2.67
CA GLU A 141 7.21 -4.33 4.08
C GLU A 141 8.68 -4.10 4.44
N LYS A 142 9.59 -4.62 3.60
CA LYS A 142 11.03 -4.41 3.77
C LYS A 142 11.42 -2.93 3.73
N ARG A 143 10.81 -2.14 2.84
CA ARG A 143 11.06 -0.69 2.75
C ARG A 143 10.55 0.06 3.98
N LEU A 144 9.48 -0.39 4.63
CA LEU A 144 9.03 0.21 5.89
C LEU A 144 10.09 0.04 6.99
N ASP A 145 10.72 -1.13 7.09
CA ASP A 145 11.79 -1.40 8.06
C ASP A 145 13.01 -0.49 7.85
N GLU A 146 13.38 -0.23 6.59
CA GLU A 146 14.48 0.66 6.20
C GLU A 146 14.14 2.13 6.46
N MET A 147 12.94 2.58 6.08
CA MET A 147 12.52 3.96 6.34
C MET A 147 12.41 4.27 7.82
N ARG A 148 12.10 3.31 8.69
CA ARG A 148 12.19 3.48 10.17
C ARG A 148 13.60 3.82 10.65
N LYS A 149 14.63 3.51 9.87
CA LYS A 149 16.04 3.86 10.12
C LYS A 149 16.46 5.14 9.38
N GLY A 150 15.58 5.73 8.57
CA GLY A 150 15.85 6.91 7.75
C GLY A 150 16.44 6.59 6.37
N GLU A 151 16.40 5.33 5.93
CA GLU A 151 16.90 4.88 4.63
C GLU A 151 15.75 4.86 3.61
N PHE A 152 15.87 5.64 2.53
CA PHE A 152 14.81 5.83 1.52
C PHE A 152 15.20 5.35 0.12
N ASP A 153 16.49 5.13 -0.11
CA ASP A 153 17.09 4.68 -1.37
C ASP A 153 16.65 3.26 -1.76
N GLY A 154 16.30 2.42 -0.79
CA GLY A 154 15.83 1.06 -1.03
C GLY A 154 14.68 0.96 -2.05
N TRP A 155 13.82 1.98 -2.19
CA TRP A 155 12.76 1.96 -3.23
C TRP A 155 13.32 1.91 -4.66
N ALA A 156 14.52 2.43 -4.90
CA ALA A 156 15.20 2.39 -6.19
C ALA A 156 15.78 1.01 -6.52
N GLU A 157 15.91 0.12 -5.54
CA GLU A 157 16.54 -1.19 -5.72
C GLU A 157 15.59 -2.26 -6.30
N VAL A 158 16.18 -3.29 -6.90
CA VAL A 158 15.48 -4.51 -7.34
C VAL A 158 15.86 -5.66 -6.42
N ASP A 159 14.88 -6.28 -5.77
CA ASP A 159 15.13 -7.48 -4.98
C ASP A 159 14.91 -8.74 -5.85
N LEU A 160 15.91 -9.06 -6.68
CA LEU A 160 15.83 -10.21 -7.58
C LEU A 160 15.63 -11.53 -6.83
N THR A 161 16.21 -11.65 -5.63
CA THR A 161 16.02 -12.84 -4.78
C THR A 161 14.56 -13.00 -4.40
N LEU A 162 13.90 -11.91 -4.01
CA LEU A 162 12.47 -11.91 -3.71
C LEU A 162 11.61 -12.18 -4.95
N LEU A 163 11.97 -11.62 -6.10
CA LEU A 163 11.26 -11.85 -7.36
C LEU A 163 11.34 -13.32 -7.80
N VAL A 164 12.54 -13.90 -7.80
CA VAL A 164 12.76 -15.32 -8.14
C VAL A 164 11.95 -16.24 -7.22
N LYS A 165 11.94 -15.96 -5.92
CA LYS A 165 11.12 -16.73 -4.97
C LYS A 165 9.64 -16.78 -5.39
N PHE A 166 9.04 -15.64 -5.75
CA PHE A 166 7.64 -15.61 -6.16
C PHE A 166 7.38 -16.16 -7.56
N LEU A 167 8.40 -16.19 -8.43
CA LEU A 167 8.31 -16.89 -9.72
C LEU A 167 8.29 -18.41 -9.52
N GLU A 168 9.15 -18.94 -8.63
CA GLU A 168 9.21 -20.37 -8.30
C GLU A 168 7.95 -20.85 -7.56
N ASP A 169 7.36 -20.01 -6.70
CA ASP A 169 6.12 -20.34 -5.97
C ASP A 169 4.87 -20.44 -6.88
N GLU A 170 4.96 -19.99 -8.15
CA GLU A 170 3.87 -20.03 -9.13
C GLU A 170 3.96 -21.17 -10.16
N GLU A 171 5.10 -21.88 -10.23
CA GLU A 171 5.30 -23.07 -11.09
C GLU A 171 4.77 -24.36 -10.43
#